data_AF-Q8BGA1-F1
#
_entry.id   AF-Q8BGA1-F1
#
_cell.length_a   1.000
_cell.length_b   1.000
_cell.length_c   1.000
_cell.angle_alpha   90.00
_cell.angle_beta   90.00
_cell.angle_gamma   90.00
#
_symmetry.space_group_name_H-M   'P 1'
#
loop_
_entity.id
_entity.type
_entity.pdbx_description
1 polymer ?
#
loop_
_entity_poly.entity_id
_entity_poly.type
_entity_poly.pdbx_seq_one_letter_code
_entity_poly.pdbx_strand_id
1 'polypeptide(L)'
;MSLYCRTFFRRKSFGCYRLLSTYVTKARYLFELKEDEEACRKAQKTGVFYLFHDLDPLLQASGHRYLVPRLSRAELEGLLGKFGQDSQRIEDSVLVGCSEQQEAWFALDLGLKSASSSRGMSPLS
;
A
#
# COMPACT_ATOMS: atom_id res chain seq x y z
N MET A 1 18.09 49.83 -24.75
CA MET A 1 18.69 48.65 -24.10
C MET A 1 18.07 48.48 -22.71
N SER A 2 17.06 47.63 -22.56
CA SER A 2 16.57 47.21 -21.23
C SER A 2 16.03 45.79 -21.33
N LEU A 3 16.94 44.82 -21.21
CA LEU A 3 16.69 43.37 -21.25
C LEU A 3 16.61 42.78 -19.83
N TYR A 4 16.28 43.58 -18.82
CA TYR A 4 16.34 43.15 -17.41
C TYR A 4 14.99 42.70 -16.81
N CYS A 5 13.91 42.68 -17.58
CA CYS A 5 12.59 42.23 -17.11
C CYS A 5 12.18 40.87 -17.70
N ARG A 6 13.08 39.87 -17.70
CA ARG A 6 12.74 38.52 -18.19
C ARG A 6 13.33 37.36 -17.39
N THR A 7 14.24 37.63 -16.46
CA THR A 7 14.99 36.58 -15.75
C THR A 7 14.39 36.19 -14.40
N PHE A 8 13.54 37.03 -13.78
CA PHE A 8 12.91 36.72 -12.50
C PHE A 8 11.59 35.92 -12.59
N PHE A 9 10.84 36.07 -13.68
CA PHE A 9 9.59 35.32 -13.88
C PHE A 9 9.82 33.83 -14.22
N ARG A 10 11.00 33.48 -14.73
CA ARG A 10 11.27 32.11 -15.20
C ARG A 10 11.50 31.11 -14.06
N ARG A 11 12.00 31.54 -12.90
CA ARG A 11 12.35 30.61 -11.79
C ARG A 11 11.19 30.26 -10.86
N LYS A 12 10.25 31.18 -10.60
CA LYS A 12 9.08 30.89 -9.75
C LYS A 12 8.05 29.97 -10.43
N SER A 13 7.94 30.07 -11.75
CA SER A 13 6.99 29.30 -12.54
C SER A 13 7.23 27.78 -12.45
N PHE A 14 8.49 27.32 -12.48
CA PHE A 14 8.81 25.88 -12.36
C PHE A 14 8.50 25.27 -10.99
N GLY A 15 8.56 26.05 -9.91
CA GLY A 15 8.21 25.57 -8.56
C GLY A 15 6.73 25.25 -8.41
N CYS A 16 5.87 26.10 -8.97
CA CYS A 16 4.42 25.90 -8.96
C CYS A 16 3.98 24.72 -9.84
N TYR A 17 4.59 24.53 -11.03
CA TYR A 17 4.27 23.38 -11.87
C TYR A 17 4.65 22.04 -11.23
N ARG A 18 5.71 22.00 -10.41
CA ARG A 18 6.07 20.80 -9.63
C ARG A 18 5.04 20.47 -8.54
N LEU A 19 4.31 21.46 -8.02
CA LEU A 19 3.24 21.24 -7.03
C LEU A 19 1.94 20.74 -7.68
N LEU A 20 1.79 20.91 -9.00
CA LEU A 20 0.62 20.49 -9.78
C LEU A 20 0.82 19.15 -10.50
N SER A 21 2.04 18.62 -10.51
CA SER A 21 2.34 17.33 -11.10
C SER A 21 1.86 16.22 -10.18
N THR A 22 0.96 15.37 -10.66
CA THR A 22 0.49 14.22 -9.88
C THR A 22 1.61 13.26 -9.52
N TYR A 23 2.61 13.08 -10.40
CA TYR A 23 3.81 12.30 -10.11
C TYR A 23 4.55 12.83 -8.87
N VAL A 24 4.81 14.14 -8.79
CA VAL A 24 5.54 14.74 -7.67
C VAL A 24 4.70 14.66 -6.38
N THR A 25 3.39 14.87 -6.48
CA THR A 25 2.47 14.74 -5.34
C THR A 25 2.46 13.32 -4.79
N LYS A 26 2.35 12.30 -5.66
CA LYS A 26 2.41 10.89 -5.27
C LYS A 26 3.75 10.51 -4.67
N ALA A 27 4.84 10.98 -5.25
CA ALA A 27 6.18 10.74 -4.71
C ALA A 27 6.30 11.29 -3.29
N ARG A 28 5.94 12.57 -3.06
CA ARG A 28 5.98 13.19 -1.73
C ARG A 28 5.12 12.45 -0.71
N TYR A 29 3.90 12.08 -1.09
CA TYR A 29 3.03 11.30 -0.23
C TYR A 29 3.65 9.95 0.15
N LEU A 30 4.20 9.21 -0.82
CA LEU A 30 4.84 7.93 -0.54
C LEU A 30 6.12 8.08 0.29
N PHE A 31 6.87 9.18 0.15
CA PHE A 31 8.02 9.45 1.01
C PHE A 31 7.59 9.71 2.45
N GLU A 32 6.56 10.52 2.66
CA GLU A 32 5.98 10.76 3.99
C GLU A 32 5.57 9.44 4.66
N LEU A 33 4.83 8.57 3.96
CA LEU A 33 4.44 7.27 4.52
C LEU A 33 5.61 6.31 4.79
N LYS A 34 6.74 6.47 4.09
CA LYS A 34 7.92 5.63 4.30
C LYS A 34 8.78 6.10 5.47
N GLU A 35 8.79 7.39 5.75
CA GLU A 35 9.60 8.00 6.80
C GLU A 35 8.86 8.11 8.14
N ASP A 36 7.53 8.23 8.10
CA ASP A 36 6.67 8.36 9.29
C ASP A 36 5.75 7.14 9.46
N GLU A 37 6.04 6.33 10.48
CA GLU A 37 5.27 5.13 10.80
C GLU A 37 3.82 5.45 11.20
N GLU A 38 3.57 6.56 11.90
CA GLU A 38 2.22 6.94 12.33
C GLU A 38 1.39 7.45 11.14
N ALA A 39 2.01 8.18 10.21
CA ALA A 39 1.38 8.54 8.94
C ALA A 39 1.02 7.28 8.14
N CYS A 40 1.93 6.29 8.07
CA CYS A 40 1.70 5.01 7.43
C CYS A 40 0.55 4.23 8.09
N ARG A 41 0.56 4.11 9.42
CA ARG A 41 -0.48 3.43 10.21
C ARG A 41 -1.84 4.07 10.00
N LYS A 42 -1.90 5.40 9.91
CA LYS A 42 -3.13 6.13 9.58
C LYS A 42 -3.60 5.83 8.16
N ALA A 43 -2.70 5.86 7.18
CA ALA A 43 -3.01 5.53 5.79
C ALA A 43 -3.49 4.07 5.63
N GLN A 44 -2.95 3.13 6.42
CA GLN A 44 -3.35 1.73 6.42
C GLN A 44 -4.80 1.51 6.87
N LYS A 45 -5.38 2.42 7.66
CA LYS A 45 -6.79 2.33 8.07
C LYS A 45 -7.77 2.59 6.93
N THR A 46 -7.40 3.45 5.98
CA THR A 46 -8.24 3.87 4.85
C THR A 46 -7.74 3.39 3.50
N GLY A 47 -6.61 2.67 3.49
CA GLY A 47 -5.96 2.19 2.28
C GLY A 47 -6.65 1.00 1.65
N VAL A 48 -6.10 0.59 0.51
CA VAL A 48 -6.53 -0.57 -0.24
C VAL A 48 -5.48 -1.66 -0.15
N PHE A 49 -5.94 -2.89 -0.03
CA PHE A 49 -5.10 -4.07 0.12
C PHE A 49 -5.19 -4.95 -1.12
N TYR A 50 -4.01 -5.33 -1.60
CA TYR A 50 -3.81 -6.39 -2.58
C TYR A 50 -3.31 -7.62 -1.85
N LEU A 51 -3.87 -8.78 -2.18
CA LEU A 51 -3.52 -10.03 -1.53
C LEU A 51 -2.55 -10.83 -2.37
N PHE A 52 -1.61 -11.46 -1.68
CA PHE A 52 -0.64 -12.37 -2.25
C PHE A 52 -0.68 -13.70 -1.48
N HIS A 53 -0.21 -14.75 -2.12
CA HIS A 53 0.08 -16.03 -1.48
C HIS A 53 1.38 -16.57 -2.08
N ASP A 54 2.40 -16.75 -1.26
CA ASP A 54 3.74 -17.16 -1.73
C ASP A 54 4.26 -16.23 -2.84
N LEU A 55 4.05 -14.91 -2.64
CA LEU A 55 4.37 -13.84 -3.59
C LEU A 55 3.62 -13.89 -4.94
N ASP A 56 2.64 -14.77 -5.11
CA ASP A 56 1.73 -14.76 -6.27
C ASP A 56 0.50 -13.88 -6.00
N PRO A 57 0.15 -12.94 -6.89
CA PRO A 57 -0.98 -12.04 -6.68
C PRO A 57 -2.31 -12.77 -6.78
N LEU A 58 -3.23 -12.46 -5.88
CA LEU A 58 -4.61 -12.89 -6.00
C LEU A 58 -5.25 -12.19 -7.20
N LEU A 59 -5.75 -12.99 -8.16
CA LEU A 59 -6.41 -12.50 -9.37
C LEU A 59 -7.83 -13.05 -9.46
N GLN A 60 -8.75 -12.20 -9.92
CA GLN A 60 -10.12 -12.57 -10.23
C GLN A 60 -10.32 -12.59 -11.74
N ALA A 61 -10.74 -13.74 -12.28
CA ALA A 61 -11.12 -13.85 -13.67
C ALA A 61 -12.39 -13.03 -13.95
N SER A 62 -12.34 -12.19 -14.99
CA SER A 62 -13.46 -11.39 -15.47
C SER A 62 -13.50 -11.50 -17.00
N GLY A 63 -14.28 -12.46 -17.50
CA GLY A 63 -14.31 -12.82 -18.92
C GLY A 63 -12.93 -13.28 -19.41
N HIS A 64 -12.38 -12.57 -20.40
CA HIS A 64 -11.06 -12.84 -20.98
C HIS A 64 -9.91 -12.05 -20.31
N ARG A 65 -10.13 -11.48 -19.13
CA ARG A 65 -9.13 -10.67 -18.41
C ARG A 65 -9.04 -11.08 -16.95
N TYR A 66 -7.91 -10.72 -16.33
CA TYR A 66 -7.71 -10.85 -14.89
C TYR A 66 -7.73 -9.46 -14.25
N LEU A 67 -8.45 -9.34 -13.15
CA LEU A 67 -8.49 -8.15 -12.31
C LEU A 67 -7.82 -8.46 -10.98
N VAL A 68 -7.12 -7.48 -10.41
CA VAL A 68 -6.59 -7.60 -9.04
C VAL A 68 -7.67 -7.12 -8.07
N PRO A 69 -8.19 -7.98 -7.18
CA PRO A 69 -9.15 -7.56 -6.16
C PRO A 69 -8.56 -6.47 -5.28
N ARG A 70 -9.36 -5.44 -5.02
CA ARG A 70 -9.03 -4.31 -4.15
C ARG A 70 -9.89 -4.42 -2.91
N LEU A 71 -9.28 -4.67 -1.75
CA LEU A 71 -10.00 -4.82 -0.49
C LEU A 71 -9.80 -3.61 0.40
N SER A 72 -10.86 -3.15 1.04
CA SER A 72 -10.78 -2.26 2.20
C SER A 72 -10.26 -3.01 3.42
N ARG A 73 -9.83 -2.26 4.45
CA ARG A 73 -9.42 -2.85 5.73
C ARG A 73 -10.52 -3.73 6.34
N ALA A 74 -11.77 -3.26 6.36
CA ALA A 74 -12.88 -3.98 6.95
C ALA A 74 -13.19 -5.30 6.22
N GLU A 75 -13.13 -5.28 4.87
CA GLU A 75 -13.28 -6.50 4.07
C GLU A 75 -12.16 -7.50 4.33
N LEU A 76 -10.93 -7.00 4.50
CA LEU A 76 -9.77 -7.82 4.82
C LEU A 76 -9.86 -8.43 6.22
N GLU A 77 -10.27 -7.66 7.24
CA GLU A 77 -10.52 -8.17 8.60
C GLU A 77 -11.59 -9.27 8.58
N GLY A 78 -12.68 -9.07 7.84
CA GLY A 78 -13.71 -10.08 7.65
C GLY A 78 -13.21 -11.33 6.93
N LEU A 79 -12.32 -11.17 5.94
CA LEU A 79 -11.69 -12.28 5.23
C LEU A 79 -10.77 -13.08 6.16
N LEU A 80 -9.88 -12.40 6.89
CA LEU A 80 -8.98 -13.04 7.85
C LEU A 80 -9.76 -13.80 8.93
N GLY A 81 -10.82 -13.19 9.47
CA GLY A 81 -11.70 -13.84 10.43
C GLY A 81 -12.35 -15.13 9.91
N LYS A 82 -12.75 -15.17 8.63
CA LYS A 82 -13.29 -16.40 7.99
C LYS A 82 -12.26 -17.52 7.89
N PHE A 83 -10.97 -17.18 7.78
CA PHE A 83 -9.87 -18.15 7.74
C PHE A 83 -9.24 -18.40 9.13
N GLY A 84 -9.85 -17.90 10.21
CA GLY A 84 -9.33 -18.04 11.57
C GLY A 84 -7.97 -17.37 11.78
N GLN A 85 -7.63 -16.38 10.96
CA GLN A 85 -6.41 -15.61 11.06
C GLN A 85 -6.63 -14.36 11.92
N ASP A 86 -5.58 -13.94 12.63
CA ASP A 86 -5.61 -12.71 13.41
C ASP A 86 -5.64 -11.48 12.48
N SER A 87 -6.51 -10.52 12.79
CA SER A 87 -6.57 -9.21 12.13
C SER A 87 -5.28 -8.40 12.30
N GLN A 88 -4.45 -8.70 13.31
CA GLN A 88 -3.11 -8.10 13.46
C GLN A 88 -2.21 -8.36 12.25
N ARG A 89 -2.44 -9.42 11.47
CA ARG A 89 -1.68 -9.71 10.25
C ARG A 89 -1.77 -8.60 9.20
N ILE A 90 -2.78 -7.72 9.27
CA ILE A 90 -2.88 -6.56 8.39
C ILE A 90 -1.69 -5.60 8.58
N GLU A 91 -1.11 -5.57 9.78
CA GLU A 91 0.06 -4.74 10.10
C GLU A 91 1.31 -5.20 9.36
N ASP A 92 1.40 -6.49 8.98
CA ASP A 92 2.49 -7.05 8.17
C ASP A 92 2.44 -6.61 6.69
N SER A 93 1.44 -5.82 6.30
CA SER A 93 1.28 -5.37 4.92
C SER A 93 2.33 -4.34 4.51
N VAL A 94 2.80 -4.46 3.26
CA VAL A 94 3.87 -3.63 2.69
C VAL A 94 3.26 -2.52 1.84
N LEU A 95 3.66 -1.28 2.07
CA LEU A 95 3.27 -0.14 1.23
C LEU A 95 3.88 -0.29 -0.18
N VAL A 96 3.02 -0.40 -1.20
CA VAL A 96 3.44 -0.59 -2.60
C VAL A 96 3.19 0.63 -3.48
N GLY A 97 2.25 1.51 -3.12
CA GLY A 97 1.93 2.68 -3.95
C GLY A 97 0.76 3.49 -3.44
N CYS A 98 0.23 4.35 -4.32
CA CYS A 98 -0.95 5.16 -4.03
C CYS A 98 -1.72 5.55 -5.30
N SER A 99 -2.98 5.95 -5.12
CA SER A 99 -3.81 6.56 -6.15
C SER A 99 -3.44 8.03 -6.41
N GLU A 100 -4.05 8.64 -7.42
CA GLU A 100 -3.93 10.07 -7.69
C GLU A 100 -4.51 10.93 -6.55
N GLN A 101 -5.50 10.40 -5.83
CA GLN A 101 -6.15 11.04 -4.68
C GLN A 101 -5.46 10.70 -3.35
N GLN A 102 -4.21 10.20 -3.40
CA GLN A 102 -3.43 9.82 -2.21
C GLN A 102 -4.09 8.73 -1.35
N GLU A 103 -4.81 7.80 -1.99
CA GLU A 103 -5.23 6.55 -1.33
C GLU A 103 -4.06 5.57 -1.36
N ALA A 104 -3.53 5.19 -0.20
CA ALA A 104 -2.41 4.26 -0.09
C ALA A 104 -2.80 2.83 -0.49
N TRP A 105 -1.88 2.15 -1.14
CA TRP A 105 -2.01 0.76 -1.55
C TRP A 105 -1.00 -0.10 -0.81
N PHE A 106 -1.49 -1.17 -0.22
CA PHE A 106 -0.74 -2.12 0.59
C PHE A 106 -0.81 -3.50 -0.05
N ALA A 107 0.26 -4.28 0.06
CA ALA A 107 0.31 -5.68 -0.32
C ALA A 107 0.40 -6.51 0.96
N LEU A 108 -0.48 -7.49 1.12
CA LEU A 108 -0.41 -8.45 2.22
C LEU A 108 -0.23 -9.85 1.64
N ASP A 109 0.87 -10.51 1.99
CA ASP A 109 1.04 -11.92 1.73
C ASP A 109 0.38 -12.73 2.85
N LEU A 110 -0.64 -13.50 2.48
CA LEU A 110 -1.36 -14.36 3.41
C LEU A 110 -0.52 -15.55 3.86
N GLY A 111 0.56 -15.87 3.14
CA GLY A 111 1.65 -16.77 3.53
C GLY A 111 1.20 -17.77 4.58
N LEU A 112 0.42 -18.77 4.17
CA LEU A 112 0.11 -19.88 5.07
C LEU A 112 1.45 -20.56 5.26
N LYS A 113 2.12 -20.32 6.40
CA LYS A 113 3.16 -21.22 6.84
C LYS A 113 2.51 -22.60 6.77
N SER A 114 2.91 -23.42 5.80
CA SER A 114 2.50 -24.82 5.68
C SER A 114 2.45 -25.31 7.10
N ALA A 115 1.27 -25.74 7.59
CA ALA A 115 1.09 -26.07 9.00
C ALA A 115 2.16 -27.10 9.37
N SER A 116 3.32 -26.62 9.84
CA SER A 116 4.41 -27.46 10.26
C SER A 116 3.85 -27.99 11.55
N SER A 117 3.34 -29.21 11.47
CA SER A 117 2.69 -29.89 12.56
C SER A 117 3.55 -29.70 13.80
N SER A 118 3.13 -28.83 14.71
CA SER A 118 3.60 -28.88 16.08
C SER A 118 2.89 -30.05 16.76
N ARG A 119 3.03 -31.26 16.19
CA ARG A 119 3.07 -32.50 16.97
C ARG A 119 4.53 -32.71 17.33
N GLY A 120 4.99 -31.93 18.29
CA GLY A 120 6.33 -31.97 18.82
C GLY A 120 6.27 -32.00 20.33
N MET A 121 6.05 -33.21 20.86
CA MET A 121 6.42 -33.67 22.20
C MET A 121 5.84 -32.94 23.42
N SER A 122 4.85 -33.55 24.05
CA SER A 122 4.58 -33.37 25.47
C SER A 122 5.73 -34.01 26.27
N PRO A 123 6.40 -33.32 27.22
CA PRO A 123 7.28 -34.00 28.15
C PRO A 123 6.41 -34.69 29.21
N LEU A 124 6.54 -36.01 29.30
CA LEU A 124 6.20 -36.76 30.50
C LEU A 124 7.18 -36.35 31.60
N SER A 125 6.66 -35.78 32.68
CA SER A 125 7.28 -35.74 34.01
C SER A 125 6.17 -35.65 35.04
#